data_AF-A0A6P7GQV8-F1
#
_entry.id   AF-A0A6P7GQV8-F1
#
_cell.length_a   1.000
_cell.length_b   1.000
_cell.length_c   1.000
_cell.angle_alpha   90.00
_cell.angle_beta   90.00
_cell.angle_gamma   90.00
#
_symmetry.space_group_name_H-M   'P 1'
#
loop_
_entity.id
_entity.type
_entity.pdbx_description
1 polymer ?
#
loop_
_entity_poly.entity_id
_entity_poly.type
_entity_poly.pdbx_seq_one_letter_code
_entity_poly.pdbx_strand_id
1 'polypeptide(L)'
;MVNQSIKVYARVKKGCEEKPTVPYDITTNKEDFEDLTFYLSSRCTLNNVSGFRFHKVFNVNSLQADIFDIIAKPVITSVMDGFNGTIFAYGQNGKITNRIEIVEF
;
A
#
# COMPACT_ATOMS: atom_id res chain seq x y z
N MET A 1 -13.42 23.76 -11.95
CA MET A 1 -12.15 23.03 -11.91
C MET A 1 -12.29 21.98 -10.82
N VAL A 2 -12.33 20.69 -11.17
CA VAL A 2 -12.53 19.61 -10.19
C VAL A 2 -11.18 19.35 -9.51
N ASN A 3 -11.10 19.50 -8.19
CA ASN A 3 -9.88 19.25 -7.43
C ASN A 3 -9.93 17.82 -6.89
N GLN A 4 -9.37 16.86 -7.63
CA GLN A 4 -9.18 15.49 -7.17
C GLN A 4 -7.71 15.30 -6.75
N SER A 5 -7.51 14.95 -5.48
CA SER A 5 -6.20 14.61 -4.95
C SER A 5 -5.77 13.21 -5.38
N ILE A 6 -4.47 13.06 -5.58
CA ILE A 6 -3.83 11.77 -5.86
C ILE A 6 -4.08 10.82 -4.69
N LYS A 7 -4.75 9.70 -4.97
CA LYS A 7 -4.92 8.62 -4.01
C LYS A 7 -3.66 7.76 -4.02
N VAL A 8 -3.19 7.35 -2.86
CA VAL A 8 -1.97 6.54 -2.72
C VAL A 8 -2.27 5.36 -1.83
N TYR A 9 -2.04 4.16 -2.36
CA TYR A 9 -2.27 2.89 -1.68
C TYR A 9 -0.97 2.12 -1.56
N ALA A 10 -0.84 1.35 -0.48
CA ALA A 10 0.29 0.44 -0.28
C ALA A 10 -0.23 -1.01 -0.26
N ARG A 11 0.48 -1.93 -0.90
CA ARG A 11 0.25 -3.38 -0.72
C ARG A 11 1.51 -4.05 -0.23
N VAL A 12 1.40 -4.77 0.89
CA VAL A 12 2.47 -5.62 1.43
C VAL A 12 2.36 -7.01 0.84
N LYS A 13 3.41 -7.51 0.19
CA LYS A 13 3.49 -8.90 -0.29
C LYS A 13 4.40 -9.77 0.56
N LYS A 14 3.99 -11.02 0.75
CA LYS A 14 4.82 -12.10 1.34
C LYS A 14 6.13 -12.20 0.56
N GLY A 15 7.27 -12.12 1.26
CA GLY A 15 8.56 -12.50 0.69
C GLY A 15 8.62 -14.00 0.39
N CYS A 16 9.53 -14.40 -0.49
CA CYS A 16 9.91 -15.81 -0.63
C CYS A 16 10.53 -16.29 0.71
N GLU A 17 10.21 -17.52 1.13
CA GLU A 17 10.27 -18.05 2.52
C GLU A 17 11.64 -18.03 3.23
N GLU A 18 12.69 -17.47 2.62
CA GLU A 18 14.07 -17.61 3.10
C GLU A 18 14.62 -16.39 3.90
N LYS A 19 13.88 -15.28 4.02
CA LYS A 19 14.36 -14.07 4.73
C LYS A 19 13.44 -13.65 5.88
N PRO A 20 14.00 -13.19 7.01
CA PRO A 20 13.21 -12.68 8.13
C PRO A 20 12.35 -11.51 7.64
N THR A 21 11.04 -11.68 7.74
CA THR A 21 10.06 -10.63 7.44
C THR A 21 10.22 -9.55 8.50
N VAL A 22 10.50 -8.32 8.08
CA VAL A 22 10.55 -7.17 9.00
C VAL A 22 9.17 -7.02 9.64
N PRO A 23 9.06 -7.01 10.99
CA PRO A 23 7.77 -6.80 11.65
C PRO A 23 7.20 -5.43 11.27
N TYR A 24 5.90 -5.41 10.98
CA TYR A 24 5.17 -4.19 10.63
C TYR A 24 3.79 -4.21 11.27
N ASP A 25 3.28 -3.03 11.59
CA ASP A 25 1.91 -2.84 12.06
C ASP A 25 1.18 -1.86 11.15
N ILE A 26 -0.12 -2.10 10.99
CA ILE A 26 -1.03 -1.24 10.24
C ILE A 26 -2.01 -0.63 11.26
N THR A 27 -1.95 0.68 11.43
CA THR A 27 -2.82 1.42 12.35
C THR A 27 -3.85 2.19 11.54
N THR A 28 -5.13 1.93 11.78
CA THR A 28 -6.22 2.70 11.17
C THR A 28 -6.48 3.95 12.00
N ASN A 29 -6.22 5.12 11.42
CA ASN A 29 -6.60 6.38 12.05
C ASN A 29 -8.06 6.73 11.75
N LYS A 30 -8.64 7.64 12.52
CA LYS A 30 -10.05 8.05 12.38
C LYS A 30 -10.35 8.90 11.12
N GLU A 31 -9.35 9.19 10.29
CA GLU A 31 -9.42 10.16 9.19
C GLU A 31 -9.13 9.53 7.81
N ASP A 32 -9.81 8.43 7.44
CA ASP A 32 -9.70 7.78 6.10
C ASP A 32 -8.30 7.31 5.66
N PHE A 33 -7.27 7.47 6.50
CA PHE A 33 -5.90 7.06 6.24
C PHE A 33 -5.46 5.92 7.16
N GLU A 34 -4.62 5.04 6.61
CA GLU A 34 -3.98 3.93 7.30
C GLU A 34 -2.46 4.18 7.37
N ASP A 35 -1.89 4.09 8.57
CA ASP A 35 -0.47 4.26 8.82
C ASP A 35 0.22 2.88 8.85
N LEU A 36 1.25 2.70 8.01
CA LEU A 36 2.12 1.52 7.96
C LEU A 36 3.43 1.81 8.68
N THR A 37 3.69 1.11 9.78
CA THR A 37 4.90 1.29 10.60
C THR A 37 5.79 0.06 10.53
N PHE A 38 7.08 0.25 10.25
CA PHE A 38 8.07 -0.83 10.26
C PHE A 38 8.93 -0.79 11.53
N TYR A 39 9.18 -1.97 12.10
CA TYR A 39 10.02 -2.14 13.28
C TYR A 39 11.34 -2.79 12.88
N LEU A 40 12.45 -2.10 13.14
CA LEU A 40 13.79 -2.66 12.94
C LEU A 40 14.36 -3.13 14.28
N SER A 41 14.88 -4.35 14.30
CA SER A 41 15.72 -4.82 15.39
C SER A 41 17.15 -4.31 15.18
N SER A 42 17.49 -3.19 15.83
CA SER A 42 18.87 -2.72 15.93
C SER A 42 19.41 -3.10 17.30
N ARG A 43 20.21 -4.17 17.37
CA ARG A 43 21.04 -4.73 18.45
C ARG A 43 20.65 -4.64 19.95
N CYS A 44 19.74 -3.80 20.44
CA CYS A 44 19.28 -3.76 21.85
C CYS A 44 17.94 -3.02 22.11
N THR A 45 17.29 -2.33 21.16
CA THR A 45 15.95 -1.73 21.38
C THR A 45 15.06 -1.77 20.14
N LEU A 46 13.76 -2.07 20.30
CA LEU A 46 12.76 -2.01 19.23
C LEU A 46 12.37 -0.53 19.02
N ASN A 47 13.07 0.17 18.14
CA ASN A 47 12.74 1.56 17.82
C ASN A 47 11.80 1.58 16.60
N ASN A 48 10.72 2.37 16.66
CA ASN A 48 9.88 2.66 15.49
C ASN A 48 10.76 3.39 14.45
N VAL A 49 11.07 2.76 13.33
CA VAL A 49 12.05 3.32 12.38
C VAL A 49 11.40 4.29 11.40
N SER A 50 10.16 4.03 10.98
CA SER A 50 9.41 4.93 10.11
C SER A 50 7.94 4.52 10.01
N GLY A 51 7.05 5.49 10.16
CA GLY A 51 5.63 5.37 9.85
C GLY A 51 5.32 6.10 8.54
N PHE A 52 4.60 5.43 7.63
CA PHE A 52 4.16 5.99 6.36
C PHE A 52 2.63 6.00 6.29
N ARG A 53 2.06 7.07 5.77
CA ARG A 53 0.60 7.24 5.67
C ARG A 53 0.11 6.97 4.26
N PHE A 54 -0.93 6.16 4.14
CA PHE A 54 -1.58 5.83 2.88
C PHE A 54 -3.10 5.95 3.01
N HIS A 55 -3.81 6.08 1.88
CA HIS A 55 -5.28 6.03 1.90
C HIS A 55 -5.78 4.65 2.32
N LYS A 56 -5.04 3.59 1.97
CA LYS A 56 -5.26 2.23 2.48
C LYS A 56 -4.02 1.37 2.28
N VAL A 57 -3.79 0.45 3.20
CA VAL A 57 -2.70 -0.52 3.21
C VAL A 57 -3.30 -1.93 3.10
N PHE A 58 -3.03 -2.60 2.00
CA PHE A 58 -3.40 -3.99 1.78
C PHE A 58 -2.37 -4.91 2.44
N ASN A 59 -2.83 -5.74 3.36
CA ASN A 59 -2.00 -6.72 4.02
C ASN A 59 -1.69 -7.88 3.06
N VAL A 60 -0.76 -8.73 3.47
CA VAL A 60 -0.32 -9.94 2.77
C VAL A 60 -1.47 -10.91 2.47
N ASN A 61 -2.52 -10.89 3.29
CA ASN A 61 -3.69 -11.75 3.12
C ASN A 61 -4.77 -11.12 2.20
N SER A 62 -4.59 -9.87 1.77
CA SER A 62 -5.56 -9.20 0.89
C SER A 62 -5.59 -9.85 -0.50
N LEU A 63 -6.80 -10.10 -0.99
CA LEU A 63 -7.02 -10.73 -2.27
C LEU A 63 -6.93 -9.71 -3.40
N GLN A 64 -6.64 -10.21 -4.61
CA GLN A 64 -6.61 -9.35 -5.80
C GLN A 64 -8.00 -8.78 -6.12
N ALA A 65 -9.07 -9.52 -5.80
CA ALA A 65 -10.45 -9.06 -5.94
C ALA A 65 -10.71 -7.82 -5.07
N ASP A 66 -10.29 -7.86 -3.80
CA ASP A 66 -10.46 -6.73 -2.87
C ASP A 66 -9.73 -5.47 -3.39
N ILE A 67 -8.52 -5.64 -3.91
CA ILE A 67 -7.74 -4.55 -4.51
C ILE A 67 -8.46 -4.00 -5.74
N PHE A 68 -9.00 -4.86 -6.60
CA PHE A 68 -9.74 -4.45 -7.79
C PHE A 68 -10.99 -3.64 -7.43
N ASP A 69 -11.78 -4.12 -6.48
CA ASP A 69 -13.02 -3.45 -6.08
C ASP A 69 -12.77 -2.09 -5.43
N ILE A 70 -11.67 -1.92 -4.70
CA ILE A 70 -11.33 -0.67 -4.01
C ILE A 70 -10.60 0.32 -4.92
N ILE A 71 -9.67 -0.15 -5.76
CA ILE A 71 -8.79 0.70 -6.59
C ILE A 71 -9.33 0.82 -8.02
N ALA A 72 -9.49 -0.29 -8.71
CA ALA A 72 -9.71 -0.28 -10.16
C ALA A 72 -11.15 0.09 -10.53
N LYS A 73 -12.13 -0.42 -9.79
CA LYS A 73 -13.54 -0.18 -10.04
C LYS A 73 -13.93 1.31 -10.10
N PRO A 74 -13.58 2.18 -9.14
CA PRO A 74 -13.91 3.60 -9.24
C PRO A 74 -13.22 4.30 -10.42
N VAL A 75 -12.00 3.89 -10.78
CA VAL A 75 -11.29 4.43 -11.96
C VAL A 75 -12.03 4.05 -13.24
N ILE A 76 -12.43 2.78 -13.36
CA ILE A 76 -13.17 2.30 -14.53
C ILE A 76 -14.51 3.05 -14.62
N THR A 77 -15.21 3.26 -13.52
CA THR A 77 -16.45 4.07 -13.52
C THR A 77 -16.19 5.49 -14.00
N SER A 78 -15.14 6.16 -13.51
CA SER A 78 -14.76 7.49 -14.01
C SER A 78 -14.42 7.49 -15.50
N VAL A 79 -13.78 6.43 -16.01
CA VAL A 79 -13.50 6.27 -17.44
C VAL A 79 -14.79 6.10 -18.25
N MET A 80 -15.76 5.35 -17.74
CA MET A 80 -17.07 5.21 -18.37
C MET A 80 -17.85 6.53 -18.40
N ASP A 81 -17.63 7.41 -17.41
CA ASP A 81 -18.20 8.75 -17.36
C ASP A 81 -17.45 9.77 -18.27
N GLY A 82 -16.43 9.33 -19.00
CA GLY A 82 -15.68 10.13 -19.96
C GLY A 82 -14.45 10.86 -19.38
N PHE A 83 -13.99 10.48 -18.18
CA PHE A 83 -12.76 11.01 -17.59
C PHE A 83 -11.54 10.12 -17.92
N ASN A 84 -10.34 10.71 -17.91
CA ASN A 84 -9.12 9.93 -18.05
C ASN A 84 -8.74 9.32 -16.70
N GLY A 85 -8.54 8.00 -16.66
CA GLY A 85 -8.08 7.27 -15.49
C GLY A 85 -6.71 6.65 -15.72
N THR A 86 -5.80 6.78 -14.76
CA THR A 86 -4.46 6.19 -14.80
C THR A 86 -4.19 5.44 -13.50
N ILE A 87 -3.55 4.27 -13.59
CA ILE A 87 -3.11 3.49 -12.43
C ILE A 87 -1.63 3.19 -12.60
N PHE A 88 -0.81 3.66 -11.67
CA PHE A 88 0.60 3.28 -11.59
C PHE A 88 0.79 2.19 -10.54
N ALA A 89 1.69 1.25 -10.80
CA ALA A 89 2.13 0.28 -9.80
C ALA A 89 3.64 0.38 -9.66
N TYR A 90 4.10 0.96 -8.56
CA TYR A 90 5.51 1.15 -8.27
C TYR A 90 5.97 0.20 -7.17
N GLY A 91 7.07 -0.51 -7.39
CA GLY A 91 7.69 -1.35 -6.38
C GLY A 91 8.93 -2.02 -6.95
N GLN A 92 9.94 -2.24 -6.10
CA GLN A 92 11.21 -2.84 -6.53
C GLN A 92 10.99 -4.21 -7.20
N ASN A 93 11.59 -4.42 -8.37
CA ASN A 93 11.58 -5.71 -9.09
C ASN A 93 12.77 -6.56 -8.61
N GLY A 94 12.51 -7.72 -8.00
CA GLY A 94 13.57 -8.66 -7.62
C GLY A 94 13.18 -9.55 -6.44
N LYS A 95 13.77 -10.76 -6.37
CA LYS A 95 13.48 -11.86 -5.44
C LYS A 95 13.75 -11.57 -3.93
N ILE A 96 13.63 -10.33 -3.45
CA ILE A 96 14.08 -9.94 -2.11
C ILE A 96 13.02 -9.09 -1.41
N THR A 97 12.43 -9.70 -0.37
CA THR A 97 11.75 -9.17 0.84
C THR A 97 10.66 -8.09 0.69
N ASN A 98 9.50 -8.35 1.29
CA ASN A 98 8.37 -7.44 1.58
C ASN A 98 8.23 -6.25 0.62
N ARG A 99 7.56 -6.47 -0.51
CA ARG A 99 7.31 -5.42 -1.50
C ARG A 99 6.17 -4.52 -1.03
N ILE A 100 6.39 -3.21 -1.02
CA ILE A 100 5.35 -2.19 -1.05
C ILE A 100 5.06 -1.91 -2.53
N GLU A 101 3.86 -2.28 -3.01
CA GLU A 101 3.37 -1.75 -4.27
C GLU A 101 2.65 -0.44 -3.96
N ILE A 102 3.27 0.68 -4.32
CA ILE A 102 2.66 2.00 -4.26
C ILE A 102 1.79 2.13 -5.50
N VAL A 103 0.49 2.30 -5.30
CA VAL A 103 -0.44 2.69 -6.36
C VAL A 103 -0.68 4.19 -6.22
N GLU A 104 -0.04 4.99 -7.07
CA GLU A 104 -0.26 6.45 -7.16
C GLU A 104 -1.30 6.75 -8.26
N PHE A 105 -2.14 7.78 -8.03
CA PHE A 105 -3.23 8.21 -8.90
C PHE A 105 -3.07 9.66 -9.37
#